data_AF-A0A1S2QDJ4-F1
#
_entry.id   AF-A0A1S2QDJ4-F1
#
_cell.length_a   1.000
_cell.length_b   1.000
_cell.length_c   1.000
_cell.angle_alpha   90.00
_cell.angle_beta   90.00
_cell.angle_gamma   90.00
#
_symmetry.space_group_name_H-M   'P 1'
#
loop_
_entity.id
_entity.type
_entity.pdbx_description
1 polymer ?
#
loop_
_entity_poly.entity_id
_entity_poly.type
_entity_poly.pdbx_seq_one_letter_code
_entity_poly.pdbx_strand_id
1 'polypeptide(L)'
;MRRTDITRDDGTWKGLSLEVTGRRRPGLCLFSAGRRLLLVQQSRPVLLAAVDEQYCGVDFWRTDGYRSLLPPLRAETGRALAGGPDRWAYRFADHLLDAPDSPLHDGRWLLSPDSPLLRWNHGRRPQAEYWASMLVEGHPDGYIDWFVHNGSWEILPLRPLPETDDSRVRAYRKQARDGTLPPVLLWWVSGLDCHLVLDGHARLAAAIAESTAPSVLHLHRTAPSDEVAAGTERAVHRYEAELARFAELRAAHGSAVPDGAALAGPELARRLGELHTEQRPSWAWPLDGGEARWRCLADETAGRRWPEGSSPA
;
A
#
# COMPACT_ATOMS: atom_id res chain seq x y z
N MET A 1 -15.26 8.73 11.88
CA MET A 1 -14.66 8.25 10.61
C MET A 1 -15.77 7.90 9.65
N ARG A 2 -15.67 8.33 8.40
CA ARG A 2 -16.65 8.04 7.34
C ARG A 2 -16.08 6.99 6.40
N ARG A 3 -16.91 6.04 5.99
CA ARG A 3 -16.59 4.99 5.01
C ARG A 3 -17.38 5.23 3.74
N THR A 4 -16.76 5.03 2.59
CA THR A 4 -17.44 5.18 1.30
C THR A 4 -16.86 4.19 0.31
N ASP A 5 -17.73 3.37 -0.27
CA ASP A 5 -17.32 2.46 -1.34
C ASP A 5 -16.95 3.25 -2.59
N ILE A 6 -15.82 2.85 -3.19
CA ILE A 6 -15.37 3.35 -4.47
C ILE A 6 -15.66 2.25 -5.49
N THR A 7 -16.45 2.58 -6.51
CA THR A 7 -16.79 1.68 -7.60
C THR A 7 -16.19 2.16 -8.91
N ARG A 8 -16.00 1.24 -9.85
CA ARG A 8 -15.74 1.56 -11.26
C ARG A 8 -17.05 1.95 -11.94
N ASP A 9 -16.94 2.44 -13.17
CA ASP A 9 -18.08 2.86 -14.00
C ASP A 9 -19.07 1.71 -14.28
N ASP A 10 -18.58 0.46 -14.28
CA ASP A 10 -19.39 -0.75 -14.44
C ASP A 10 -20.07 -1.23 -13.14
N GLY A 11 -19.93 -0.47 -12.05
CA GLY A 11 -20.45 -0.81 -10.72
C GLY A 11 -19.59 -1.78 -9.92
N THR A 12 -18.48 -2.28 -10.48
CA THR A 12 -17.56 -3.18 -9.78
C THR A 12 -16.89 -2.45 -8.62
N TRP A 13 -16.89 -3.08 -7.44
CA TRP A 13 -16.21 -2.54 -6.26
C TRP A 13 -14.69 -2.46 -6.47
N LYS A 14 -14.13 -1.28 -6.21
CA LYS A 14 -12.71 -0.94 -6.43
C LYS A 14 -11.95 -0.71 -5.11
N GLY A 15 -12.64 -0.37 -4.04
CA GLY A 15 -12.01 -0.12 -2.75
C GLY A 15 -12.92 0.56 -1.74
N LEU A 16 -12.44 0.65 -0.50
CA LEU A 16 -13.11 1.32 0.61
C LEU A 16 -12.34 2.58 0.99
N SER A 17 -12.93 3.75 0.75
CA SER A 17 -12.40 5.03 1.21
C SER A 17 -12.67 5.22 2.69
N LEU A 18 -11.66 5.64 3.45
CA LEU A 18 -11.71 5.89 4.88
C LEU A 18 -11.36 7.35 5.15
N GLU A 19 -12.28 8.13 5.70
CA GLU A 19 -12.00 9.48 6.21
C GLU A 19 -11.78 9.41 7.72
N VAL A 20 -10.53 9.59 8.12
CA VAL A 20 -10.09 9.52 9.52
C VAL A 20 -9.96 10.93 10.07
N THR A 21 -10.52 11.14 11.27
CA THR A 21 -10.46 12.42 11.99
C THR A 21 -10.21 12.16 13.48
N GLY A 22 -9.57 13.11 14.17
CA GLY A 22 -9.24 13.01 15.59
C GLY A 22 -7.98 12.19 15.92
N ARG A 23 -7.18 11.78 14.93
CA ARG A 23 -5.94 11.02 15.04
C ARG A 23 -4.76 11.78 14.42
N ARG A 24 -4.29 12.83 15.11
CA ARG A 24 -3.17 13.66 14.61
C ARG A 24 -1.86 12.90 14.42
N ARG A 25 -1.61 11.87 15.23
CA ARG A 25 -0.43 11.00 15.14
C ARG A 25 -0.87 9.54 15.25
N PRO A 26 -0.43 8.67 14.34
CA PRO A 26 -0.80 7.26 14.34
C PRO A 26 0.03 6.49 15.37
N GLY A 27 -0.42 5.28 15.71
CA GLY A 27 0.32 4.39 16.58
C GLY A 27 1.46 3.69 15.86
N LEU A 28 1.28 3.30 14.60
CA LEU A 28 2.39 2.90 13.72
C LEU A 28 2.81 4.13 12.92
N CYS A 29 3.88 4.77 13.36
CA CYS A 29 4.27 6.10 12.92
C CYS A 29 5.62 6.08 12.22
N LEU A 30 5.67 6.69 11.03
CA LEU A 30 6.90 6.89 10.27
C LEU A 30 7.51 8.24 10.63
N PHE A 31 8.75 8.24 11.10
CA PHE A 31 9.53 9.43 11.36
C PHE A 31 10.57 9.63 10.27
N SER A 32 10.91 10.89 10.02
CA SER A 32 12.02 11.29 9.16
C SER A 32 12.97 12.26 9.88
N ALA A 33 14.25 12.12 9.57
CA ALA A 33 15.31 13.05 9.94
C ALA A 33 16.35 13.08 8.82
N GLY A 34 16.32 14.14 8.00
CA GLY A 34 17.16 14.20 6.80
C GLY A 34 16.88 13.00 5.88
N ARG A 35 17.92 12.19 5.62
CA ARG A 35 17.85 10.97 4.81
C ARG A 35 17.56 9.70 5.62
N ARG A 36 17.16 9.84 6.88
CA ARG A 36 16.89 8.72 7.78
C ARG A 36 15.39 8.59 8.04
N LEU A 37 14.92 7.35 8.03
CA LEU A 37 13.55 6.97 8.30
C LEU A 37 13.52 6.03 9.51
N LEU A 38 12.51 6.19 10.35
CA LEU A 38 12.29 5.33 11.50
C LEU A 38 10.80 4.99 11.60
N LEU A 39 10.46 3.72 11.48
CA LEU A 39 9.12 3.25 11.77
C LEU A 39 9.05 2.82 13.24
N VAL A 40 8.09 3.38 13.96
CA VAL A 40 7.82 3.04 15.37
C VAL A 40 6.40 2.55 15.51
N GLN A 41 6.22 1.41 16.19
CA GLN A 41 4.92 0.95 16.65
C GLN A 41 4.74 1.30 18.13
N GLN A 42 3.98 2.35 18.38
CA GLN A 42 3.78 3.03 19.66
C GLN A 42 5.10 3.61 20.17
N SER A 43 5.81 2.86 21.02
CA SER A 43 7.13 3.21 21.56
C SER A 43 8.25 2.30 21.06
N ARG A 44 7.92 1.27 20.27
CA ARG A 44 8.88 0.25 19.81
C ARG A 44 9.40 0.60 18.43
N PRO A 45 10.71 0.83 18.24
CA PRO A 45 11.31 0.83 16.91
C PRO A 45 10.96 -0.48 16.20
N VAL A 46 10.59 -0.40 14.93
CA VAL A 46 10.22 -1.55 14.09
C VAL A 46 11.18 -1.68 12.92
N LEU A 47 11.43 -0.57 12.25
CA LEU A 47 12.30 -0.48 11.08
C LEU A 47 13.10 0.80 11.18
N LEU A 48 14.42 0.68 11.06
CA LEU A 48 15.29 1.80 10.78
C LEU A 48 15.64 1.75 9.30
N ALA A 49 15.72 2.89 8.65
CA ALA A 49 16.07 2.98 7.24
C ALA A 49 16.89 4.23 6.95
N ALA A 50 17.79 4.13 5.99
CA ALA A 50 18.71 5.16 5.57
C ALA A 50 18.71 5.21 4.05
N VAL A 51 18.25 6.32 3.47
CA VAL A 51 18.40 6.54 2.03
C VAL A 51 19.88 6.61 1.71
N ASP A 52 20.31 5.89 0.69
CA ASP A 52 21.69 5.81 0.17
C ASP A 52 22.21 7.17 -0.35
N GLU A 53 23.54 7.36 -0.40
CA GLU A 53 24.17 8.65 -0.77
C GLU A 53 23.93 9.06 -2.21
N GLN A 54 23.82 8.08 -3.09
CA GLN A 54 23.58 8.25 -4.50
C GLN A 54 22.08 8.30 -4.80
N TYR A 55 21.22 8.22 -3.78
CA TYR A 55 19.76 8.14 -3.91
C TYR A 55 19.33 6.95 -4.79
N CYS A 56 20.09 5.85 -4.72
CA CYS A 56 19.82 4.63 -5.47
C CYS A 56 18.86 3.68 -4.74
N GLY A 57 18.63 3.91 -3.45
CA GLY A 57 17.87 2.98 -2.62
C GLY A 57 17.95 3.30 -1.14
N VAL A 58 17.65 2.28 -0.33
CA VAL A 58 17.54 2.40 1.12
C VAL A 58 18.15 1.19 1.82
N ASP A 59 19.18 1.42 2.64
CA ASP A 59 19.62 0.45 3.64
C ASP A 59 18.60 0.39 4.77
N PHE A 60 18.28 -0.81 5.25
CA PHE A 60 17.36 -0.95 6.37
C PHE A 60 17.84 -1.93 7.43
N TRP A 61 17.25 -1.79 8.61
CA TRP A 61 17.37 -2.74 9.72
C TRP A 61 16.00 -2.96 10.35
N ARG A 62 15.53 -4.21 10.31
CA ARG A 62 14.31 -4.67 10.98
C ARG A 62 14.61 -5.11 12.40
N THR A 63 13.70 -4.78 13.29
CA THR A 63 13.73 -5.26 14.67
C THR A 63 12.68 -6.36 14.87
N ASP A 64 12.78 -7.09 15.97
CA ASP A 64 11.72 -8.01 16.42
C ASP A 64 10.58 -7.28 17.15
N GLY A 65 10.53 -5.94 17.10
CA GLY A 65 9.55 -5.12 17.79
C GLY A 65 8.16 -5.17 17.17
N TYR A 66 8.04 -5.55 15.90
CA TYR A 66 6.78 -5.51 15.17
C TYR A 66 5.75 -6.52 15.69
N ARG A 67 4.51 -6.09 15.82
CA ARG A 67 3.35 -6.95 16.10
C ARG A 67 2.27 -6.68 15.05
N SER A 68 1.63 -7.74 14.57
CA SER A 68 0.52 -7.60 13.63
C SER A 68 -0.63 -6.83 14.28
N LEU A 69 -1.25 -5.94 13.52
CA LEU A 69 -2.39 -5.11 13.94
C LEU A 69 -3.68 -5.92 14.08
N LEU A 70 -3.73 -7.10 13.45
CA LEU A 70 -4.93 -7.91 13.39
C LEU A 70 -4.82 -9.11 14.34
N PRO A 71 -5.91 -9.46 15.04
CA PRO A 71 -5.96 -10.71 15.78
C PRO A 71 -5.85 -11.89 14.81
N PRO A 72 -5.34 -13.06 15.25
CA PRO A 72 -5.25 -14.24 14.41
C PRO A 72 -6.60 -14.61 13.77
N LEU A 73 -6.64 -14.66 12.44
CA LEU A 73 -7.85 -14.98 11.70
C LEU A 73 -8.14 -16.48 11.72
N ARG A 74 -9.35 -16.84 12.15
CA ARG A 74 -9.83 -18.22 12.17
C ARG A 74 -10.21 -18.70 10.76
N ALA A 75 -10.04 -20.00 10.51
CA ALA A 75 -10.38 -20.60 9.21
C ALA A 75 -11.87 -20.46 8.84
N GLU A 76 -12.76 -20.49 9.83
CA GLU A 76 -14.20 -20.23 9.63
C GLU A 76 -14.47 -18.84 9.05
N THR A 77 -13.80 -17.82 9.58
CA THR A 77 -13.87 -16.46 9.01
C THR A 77 -13.36 -16.42 7.58
N GLY A 78 -12.25 -17.12 7.30
CA GLY A 78 -11.72 -17.29 5.95
C GLY A 78 -12.77 -17.78 4.96
N ARG A 79 -13.48 -18.84 5.33
CA ARG A 79 -14.55 -19.43 4.52
C ARG A 79 -15.76 -18.52 4.38
N ALA A 80 -16.23 -17.91 5.46
CA ALA A 80 -17.41 -17.04 5.45
C ALA A 80 -17.23 -15.82 4.53
N LEU A 81 -16.02 -15.27 4.45
CA LEU A 81 -15.70 -14.06 3.68
C LEU A 81 -14.97 -14.36 2.36
N ALA A 82 -14.87 -15.63 1.97
CA ALA A 82 -14.18 -16.04 0.74
C ALA A 82 -14.77 -15.31 -0.49
N GLY A 83 -13.90 -14.88 -1.41
CA GLY A 83 -14.27 -14.18 -2.63
C GLY A 83 -14.88 -12.78 -2.46
N GLY A 84 -15.00 -12.24 -1.23
CA GLY A 84 -15.54 -10.91 -0.97
C GLY A 84 -14.47 -9.91 -0.52
N PRO A 85 -13.73 -9.25 -1.43
CA PRO A 85 -12.69 -8.30 -1.07
C PRO A 85 -13.25 -7.06 -0.37
N ASP A 86 -14.48 -6.66 -0.70
CA ASP A 86 -15.28 -5.64 -0.03
C ASP A 86 -15.51 -6.00 1.45
N ARG A 87 -16.00 -7.21 1.73
CA ARG A 87 -16.28 -7.68 3.10
C ARG A 87 -15.00 -7.76 3.93
N TRP A 88 -13.89 -8.16 3.31
CA TRP A 88 -12.57 -8.11 3.96
C TRP A 88 -12.11 -6.68 4.23
N ALA A 89 -12.34 -5.75 3.30
CA ALA A 89 -11.96 -4.36 3.48
C ALA A 89 -12.70 -3.71 4.65
N TYR A 90 -14.01 -3.94 4.78
CA TYR A 90 -14.78 -3.48 5.94
C TYR A 90 -14.24 -4.05 7.25
N ARG A 91 -13.95 -5.36 7.30
CA ARG A 91 -13.41 -6.01 8.50
C ARG A 91 -12.02 -5.48 8.87
N PHE A 92 -11.13 -5.29 7.89
CA PHE A 92 -9.80 -4.75 8.14
C PHE A 92 -9.87 -3.29 8.54
N ALA A 93 -10.80 -2.51 7.98
CA ALA A 93 -11.05 -1.14 8.41
C ALA A 93 -11.48 -1.09 9.88
N ASP A 94 -12.34 -1.98 10.36
CA ASP A 94 -12.71 -2.08 11.78
C ASP A 94 -11.46 -2.28 12.65
N HIS A 95 -10.64 -3.28 12.33
CA HIS A 95 -9.41 -3.55 13.08
C HIS A 95 -8.41 -2.39 13.03
N LEU A 96 -8.21 -1.76 11.87
CA LEU A 96 -7.31 -0.61 11.72
C LEU A 96 -7.80 0.62 12.50
N LEU A 97 -9.09 0.74 12.76
CA LEU A 97 -9.62 1.82 13.59
C LEU A 97 -9.48 1.48 15.06
N ASP A 98 -9.81 0.26 15.47
CA ASP A 98 -9.78 -0.08 16.90
C ASP A 98 -8.35 -0.24 17.43
N ALA A 99 -7.41 -0.59 16.54
CA ALA A 99 -6.01 -0.77 16.88
C ALA A 99 -5.34 0.57 17.26
N PRO A 100 -4.82 0.71 18.50
CA PRO A 100 -4.09 1.92 18.92
C PRO A 100 -2.72 2.03 18.25
N ASP A 101 -2.22 0.95 17.66
CA ASP A 101 -0.97 0.83 16.94
C ASP A 101 -1.15 0.87 15.41
N SER A 102 -2.31 1.34 14.92
CA SER A 102 -2.61 1.50 13.50
C SER A 102 -1.79 2.61 12.82
N PRO A 103 -1.50 2.50 11.50
CA PRO A 103 -0.89 3.59 10.72
C PRO A 103 -1.87 4.72 10.38
N LEU A 104 -3.16 4.55 10.65
CA LEU A 104 -4.19 5.55 10.32
C LEU A 104 -4.03 6.81 11.19
N HIS A 105 -3.70 7.91 10.53
CA HIS A 105 -3.80 9.29 11.02
C HIS A 105 -4.95 10.05 10.32
N ASP A 106 -5.19 11.28 10.75
CA ASP A 106 -6.10 12.24 10.10
C ASP A 106 -5.87 12.34 8.58
N GLY A 107 -6.97 12.34 7.83
CA GLY A 107 -6.98 12.43 6.39
C GLY A 107 -7.72 11.29 5.71
N ARG A 108 -7.59 11.24 4.38
CA ARG A 108 -8.29 10.27 3.54
C ARG A 108 -7.35 9.13 3.14
N TRP A 109 -7.85 7.90 3.32
CA TRP A 109 -7.16 6.66 3.01
C TRP A 109 -8.02 5.79 2.09
N LEU A 110 -7.38 4.88 1.37
CA LEU A 110 -8.06 3.89 0.55
C LEU A 110 -7.54 2.51 0.89
N LEU A 111 -8.45 1.57 1.10
CA LEU A 111 -8.16 0.14 1.17
C LEU A 111 -8.68 -0.50 -0.12
N SER A 112 -7.79 -1.00 -0.97
CA SER A 112 -8.15 -1.48 -2.31
C SER A 112 -7.46 -2.80 -2.67
N PRO A 113 -8.13 -3.71 -3.38
CA PRO A 113 -7.51 -4.89 -3.98
C PRO A 113 -6.73 -4.55 -5.26
N ASP A 114 -6.96 -3.38 -5.86
CA ASP A 114 -6.29 -2.94 -7.08
C ASP A 114 -4.89 -2.40 -6.74
N SER A 115 -3.93 -3.30 -6.57
CA SER A 115 -2.51 -2.95 -6.39
C SER A 115 -1.73 -3.03 -7.71
N PRO A 116 -0.79 -2.11 -8.00
CA PRO A 116 0.12 -2.23 -9.14
C PRO A 116 0.94 -3.53 -9.11
N LEU A 117 1.15 -4.12 -7.92
CA LEU A 117 1.83 -5.41 -7.71
C LEU A 117 1.18 -6.57 -8.49
N LEU A 118 -0.12 -6.50 -8.75
CA LEU A 118 -0.87 -7.58 -9.40
C LEU A 118 -0.80 -7.52 -10.93
N ARG A 119 -0.24 -6.47 -11.52
CA ARG A 119 -0.45 -6.18 -12.95
C ARG A 119 0.54 -6.85 -13.90
N TRP A 120 1.70 -7.33 -13.42
CA TRP A 120 2.80 -7.64 -14.33
C TRP A 120 3.22 -9.12 -14.39
N ASN A 121 2.61 -10.01 -13.60
CA ASN A 121 2.73 -11.45 -13.92
C ASN A 121 1.82 -11.78 -15.10
N HIS A 122 2.27 -11.49 -16.32
CA HIS A 122 1.54 -11.84 -17.57
C HIS A 122 1.57 -13.36 -17.86
N GLY A 123 1.40 -14.20 -16.84
CA GLY A 123 1.52 -15.66 -16.92
C GLY A 123 2.93 -16.17 -17.25
N ARG A 124 3.95 -15.32 -17.15
CA ARG A 124 5.33 -15.67 -17.54
C ARG A 124 6.06 -16.49 -16.50
N ARG A 125 5.72 -16.36 -15.22
CA ARG A 125 6.35 -17.07 -14.10
C ARG A 125 5.29 -17.80 -13.25
N PRO A 126 5.64 -18.95 -12.66
CA PRO A 126 4.85 -19.54 -11.59
C PRO A 126 4.59 -18.51 -10.49
N GLN A 127 3.41 -18.56 -9.87
CA GLN A 127 3.04 -17.59 -8.84
C GLN A 127 4.05 -17.60 -7.68
N ALA A 128 4.53 -18.77 -7.26
CA ALA A 128 5.54 -18.87 -6.21
C ALA A 128 6.79 -18.00 -6.52
N GLU A 129 7.35 -18.15 -7.73
CA GLU A 129 8.54 -17.41 -8.17
C GLU A 129 8.24 -15.90 -8.28
N TYR A 130 7.09 -15.55 -8.86
CA TYR A 130 6.67 -14.16 -9.00
C TYR A 130 6.56 -13.46 -7.64
N TRP A 131 5.82 -14.05 -6.71
CA TRP A 131 5.61 -13.47 -5.39
C TRP A 131 6.86 -13.49 -4.52
N ALA A 132 7.70 -14.52 -4.64
CA ALA A 132 9.00 -14.55 -3.97
C ALA A 132 9.92 -13.44 -4.49
N SER A 133 9.92 -13.18 -5.80
CA SER A 133 10.77 -12.12 -6.40
C SER A 133 10.40 -10.70 -6.02
N MET A 134 9.21 -10.47 -5.44
CA MET A 134 8.82 -9.16 -4.92
C MET A 134 9.23 -8.97 -3.45
N LEU A 135 9.71 -10.01 -2.76
CA LEU A 135 10.07 -9.91 -1.35
C LEU A 135 11.45 -9.25 -1.22
N VAL A 136 11.51 -8.19 -0.40
CA VAL A 136 12.79 -7.60 0.00
C VAL A 136 13.55 -8.60 0.88
N GLU A 137 14.74 -8.99 0.40
CA GLU A 137 15.63 -9.96 1.05
C GLU A 137 16.36 -9.37 2.26
N GLY A 138 16.92 -10.25 3.10
CA GLY A 138 17.83 -9.90 4.20
C GLY A 138 17.15 -9.57 5.54
N HIS A 139 17.49 -10.28 6.62
CA HIS A 139 16.99 -9.99 7.97
C HIS A 139 18.11 -10.24 9.00
N PRO A 140 18.34 -9.33 9.96
CA PRO A 140 17.60 -8.10 10.22
C PRO A 140 17.85 -6.98 9.20
N ASP A 141 19.00 -6.97 8.55
CA ASP A 141 19.44 -5.96 7.59
C ASP A 141 19.26 -6.37 6.13
N GLY A 142 19.19 -5.36 5.25
CA GLY A 142 19.13 -5.53 3.82
C GLY A 142 19.09 -4.19 3.09
N TYR A 143 18.87 -4.25 1.78
CA TYR A 143 18.84 -3.08 0.89
C TYR A 143 17.61 -3.13 -0.01
N ILE A 144 17.01 -1.97 -0.23
CA ILE A 144 15.89 -1.74 -1.15
C ILE A 144 16.45 -0.97 -2.34
N ASP A 145 16.38 -1.53 -3.54
CA ASP A 145 16.91 -0.89 -4.75
C ASP A 145 15.78 -0.24 -5.56
N TRP A 146 15.83 1.08 -5.71
CA TRP A 146 14.77 1.84 -6.40
C TRP A 146 14.78 1.66 -7.92
N PHE A 147 15.87 1.15 -8.50
CA PHE A 147 16.01 0.96 -9.95
C PHE A 147 15.66 -0.44 -10.41
N VAL A 148 15.80 -1.46 -9.56
CA VAL A 148 15.55 -2.86 -9.96
C VAL A 148 14.08 -3.06 -10.37
N HIS A 149 13.15 -2.40 -9.69
CA HIS A 149 11.71 -2.61 -9.94
C HIS A 149 10.89 -1.34 -10.22
N ASN A 150 11.51 -0.16 -10.23
CA ASN A 150 10.95 1.13 -10.65
C ASN A 150 9.48 1.39 -10.19
N GLY A 151 9.30 1.78 -8.93
CA GLY A 151 8.05 2.38 -8.48
C GLY A 151 7.02 1.41 -7.92
N SER A 152 7.15 1.12 -6.62
CA SER A 152 6.10 0.47 -5.80
C SER A 152 5.95 -1.04 -5.95
N TRP A 153 7.00 -1.75 -6.33
CA TRP A 153 6.92 -3.17 -6.65
C TRP A 153 7.33 -4.13 -5.54
N GLU A 154 8.08 -3.64 -4.57
CA GLU A 154 8.65 -4.47 -3.53
C GLU A 154 7.71 -4.59 -2.33
N ILE A 155 7.74 -5.76 -1.71
CA ILE A 155 7.04 -6.10 -0.48
C ILE A 155 8.09 -6.31 0.60
N LEU A 156 8.04 -5.47 1.64
CA LEU A 156 8.91 -5.58 2.81
C LEU A 156 8.13 -6.20 3.99
N PRO A 157 8.38 -7.47 4.33
CA PRO A 157 7.86 -8.06 5.56
C PRO A 157 8.39 -7.32 6.81
N LEU A 158 7.54 -6.82 7.69
CA LEU A 158 8.02 -6.19 8.94
C LEU A 158 8.57 -7.17 10.00
N ARG A 159 8.51 -8.47 9.71
CA ARG A 159 9.14 -9.57 10.44
C ARG A 159 9.47 -10.69 9.45
N PRO A 160 10.36 -11.63 9.77
CA PRO A 160 10.63 -12.79 8.93
C PRO A 160 9.34 -13.50 8.52
N LEU A 161 9.27 -13.93 7.26
CA LEU A 161 8.21 -14.84 6.84
C LEU A 161 8.41 -16.17 7.58
N PRO A 162 7.36 -16.75 8.18
CA PRO A 162 7.49 -18.06 8.81
C PRO A 162 7.81 -19.14 7.78
N GLU A 163 8.56 -20.14 8.23
CA GLU A 163 8.94 -21.30 7.41
C GLU A 163 7.73 -22.09 6.93
N THR A 164 7.91 -22.82 5.83
CA THR A 164 6.84 -23.57 5.15
C THR A 164 6.23 -24.69 6.01
N ASP A 165 6.96 -25.14 7.03
CA ASP A 165 6.59 -26.19 7.96
C ASP A 165 5.97 -25.66 9.27
N ASP A 166 5.94 -24.34 9.48
CA ASP A 166 5.26 -23.71 10.62
C ASP A 166 3.78 -24.12 10.64
N SER A 167 3.29 -24.49 11.83
CA SER A 167 1.91 -24.94 12.05
C SER A 167 0.85 -23.99 11.47
N ARG A 168 1.07 -22.68 11.54
CA ARG A 168 0.17 -21.66 11.03
C ARG A 168 0.26 -21.57 9.51
N VAL A 169 1.45 -21.71 8.93
CA VAL A 169 1.62 -21.76 7.46
C VAL A 169 0.94 -23.01 6.91
N ARG A 170 1.15 -24.19 7.52
CA ARG A 170 0.47 -25.44 7.12
C ARG A 170 -1.06 -25.30 7.12
N ALA A 171 -1.62 -24.65 8.14
CA ALA A 171 -3.06 -24.39 8.20
C ALA A 171 -3.53 -23.46 7.05
N TYR A 172 -2.80 -22.38 6.78
CA TYR A 172 -3.12 -21.46 5.70
C TYR A 172 -2.90 -22.04 4.30
N ARG A 173 -1.93 -22.95 4.11
CA ARG A 173 -1.71 -23.65 2.83
C ARG A 173 -2.94 -24.42 2.39
N LYS A 174 -3.67 -25.03 3.34
CA LYS A 174 -4.98 -25.65 3.03
C LYS A 174 -5.98 -24.60 2.52
N GLN A 175 -6.09 -23.46 3.21
CA GLN A 175 -7.00 -22.39 2.78
C GLN A 175 -6.61 -21.78 1.43
N ALA A 176 -5.31 -21.71 1.11
CA ALA A 176 -4.81 -21.25 -0.18
C ALA A 176 -5.28 -22.16 -1.32
N ARG A 177 -5.13 -23.49 -1.17
CA ARG A 177 -5.65 -24.47 -2.13
C ARG A 177 -7.17 -24.42 -2.26
N ASP A 178 -7.87 -24.20 -1.15
CA ASP A 178 -9.34 -24.14 -1.11
C ASP A 178 -9.90 -22.78 -1.61
N GLY A 179 -9.05 -21.80 -1.94
CA GLY A 179 -9.50 -20.47 -2.36
C GLY A 179 -10.15 -19.63 -1.25
N THR A 180 -9.89 -19.95 0.02
CA THR A 180 -10.49 -19.31 1.21
C THR A 180 -9.46 -18.59 2.07
N LEU A 181 -8.25 -18.40 1.55
CA LEU A 181 -7.16 -17.69 2.21
C LEU A 181 -7.53 -16.22 2.39
N PRO A 182 -7.54 -15.69 3.63
CA PRO A 182 -7.80 -14.27 3.87
C PRO A 182 -6.76 -13.35 3.19
N PRO A 183 -7.11 -12.13 2.75
CA PRO A 183 -6.18 -11.24 2.04
C PRO A 183 -5.01 -10.77 2.91
N VAL A 184 -3.81 -10.68 2.33
CA VAL A 184 -2.65 -10.04 2.98
C VAL A 184 -2.89 -8.53 3.02
N LEU A 185 -2.67 -7.90 4.18
CA LEU A 185 -2.82 -6.46 4.36
C LEU A 185 -1.47 -5.78 4.15
N LEU A 186 -1.39 -4.92 3.14
CA LEU A 186 -0.21 -4.16 2.76
C LEU A 186 -0.40 -2.67 3.02
N TRP A 187 0.70 -1.96 3.30
CA TRP A 187 0.71 -0.50 3.44
C TRP A 187 1.78 0.15 2.58
N TRP A 188 1.40 1.10 1.73
CA TRP A 188 2.33 1.90 0.95
C TRP A 188 3.12 2.89 1.79
N VAL A 189 4.45 2.82 1.70
CA VAL A 189 5.35 3.82 2.28
C VAL A 189 6.22 4.41 1.17
N SER A 190 5.90 5.65 0.77
CA SER A 190 6.56 6.31 -0.34
C SER A 190 8.02 6.62 -0.08
N GLY A 191 8.42 6.84 1.18
CA GLY A 191 9.83 7.10 1.51
C GLY A 191 10.74 5.89 1.33
N LEU A 192 10.17 4.69 1.24
CA LEU A 192 10.88 3.44 0.95
C LEU A 192 10.63 2.96 -0.47
N ASP A 193 9.65 3.53 -1.18
CA ASP A 193 9.09 3.01 -2.43
C ASP A 193 8.62 1.53 -2.33
N CYS A 194 8.16 1.10 -1.15
CA CYS A 194 7.78 -0.30 -0.91
C CYS A 194 6.45 -0.48 -0.14
N HIS A 195 5.90 -1.68 -0.26
CA HIS A 195 4.71 -2.14 0.44
C HIS A 195 5.09 -2.90 1.72
N LEU A 196 4.73 -2.36 2.88
CA LEU A 196 4.96 -3.02 4.16
C LEU A 196 3.87 -4.07 4.43
N VAL A 197 4.25 -5.28 4.84
CA VAL A 197 3.29 -6.29 5.30
C VAL A 197 2.82 -5.95 6.72
N LEU A 198 1.62 -5.39 6.85
CA LEU A 198 0.99 -5.12 8.14
C LEU A 198 0.43 -6.40 8.77
N ASP A 199 -0.17 -7.25 7.95
CA ASP A 199 -0.68 -8.52 8.44
C ASP A 199 -0.70 -9.56 7.34
N GLY A 200 -0.51 -10.82 7.73
CA GLY A 200 -0.55 -11.95 6.81
C GLY A 200 0.80 -12.48 6.34
N HIS A 201 1.90 -12.26 7.08
CA HIS A 201 3.18 -12.92 6.82
C HIS A 201 3.03 -14.43 6.57
N ALA A 202 2.33 -15.14 7.45
CA ALA A 202 2.08 -16.59 7.28
C ALA A 202 1.14 -16.92 6.11
N ARG A 203 0.23 -16.00 5.73
CA ARG A 203 -0.68 -16.18 4.59
C ARG A 203 0.05 -15.97 3.27
N LEU A 204 0.94 -14.97 3.21
CA LEU A 204 1.83 -14.74 2.09
C LEU A 204 2.77 -15.94 1.89
N ALA A 205 3.42 -16.41 2.96
CA ALA A 205 4.26 -17.60 2.93
C ALA A 205 3.49 -18.84 2.46
N ALA A 206 2.25 -19.03 2.94
CA ALA A 206 1.38 -20.12 2.49
C ALA A 206 1.00 -20.02 1.01
N ALA A 207 0.66 -18.83 0.52
CA ALA A 207 0.30 -18.63 -0.89
C ALA A 207 1.50 -18.91 -1.82
N ILE A 208 2.70 -18.44 -1.44
CA ILE A 208 3.96 -18.73 -2.14
C ILE A 208 4.24 -20.23 -2.13
N ALA A 209 4.15 -20.90 -0.98
CA ALA A 209 4.40 -22.33 -0.85
C ALA A 209 3.45 -23.20 -1.70
N GLU A 210 2.23 -22.73 -1.94
CA GLU A 210 1.24 -23.40 -2.79
C GLU A 210 1.24 -22.89 -4.24
N SER A 211 2.13 -21.97 -4.60
CA SER A 211 2.16 -21.30 -5.91
C SER A 211 0.78 -20.78 -6.34
N THR A 212 0.10 -20.12 -5.42
CA THR A 212 -1.21 -19.47 -5.64
C THR A 212 -1.07 -17.96 -5.57
N ALA A 213 -1.94 -17.22 -6.24
CA ALA A 213 -2.00 -15.77 -6.10
C ALA A 213 -2.60 -15.40 -4.74
N PRO A 214 -1.85 -14.79 -3.79
CA PRO A 214 -2.46 -14.22 -2.61
C PRO A 214 -3.44 -13.11 -3.00
N SER A 215 -4.62 -13.13 -2.40
CA SER A 215 -5.44 -11.92 -2.35
C SER A 215 -4.72 -10.88 -1.50
N VAL A 216 -4.70 -9.63 -1.95
CA VAL A 216 -4.08 -8.51 -1.23
C VAL A 216 -5.11 -7.40 -1.04
N LEU A 217 -5.03 -6.71 0.10
CA LEU A 217 -5.68 -5.43 0.31
C LEU A 217 -4.59 -4.41 0.64
N HIS A 218 -4.52 -3.39 -0.18
CA HIS A 218 -3.51 -2.35 -0.09
C HIS A 218 -4.08 -1.09 0.54
N LEU A 219 -3.41 -0.60 1.58
CA LEU A 219 -3.72 0.63 2.29
C LEU A 219 -2.79 1.76 1.84
N HIS A 220 -3.34 2.87 1.38
CA HIS A 220 -2.57 4.07 1.06
C HIS A 220 -3.35 5.36 1.30
N ARG A 221 -2.63 6.48 1.38
CA ARG A 221 -3.25 7.81 1.46
C ARG A 221 -3.77 8.23 0.09
N THR A 222 -4.90 8.92 0.06
CA THR A 222 -5.46 9.56 -1.14
C THR A 222 -5.61 11.06 -0.95
N ALA A 223 -5.98 11.77 -2.01
CA ALA A 223 -6.25 13.21 -1.92
C ALA A 223 -7.32 13.49 -0.84
N PRO A 224 -7.11 14.51 0.03
CA PRO A 224 -8.12 15.01 0.96
C PRO A 224 -9.46 15.32 0.30
N SER A 225 -10.55 15.26 1.06
CA SER A 225 -11.91 15.38 0.51
C SER A 225 -12.20 16.75 -0.13
N ASP A 226 -11.59 17.82 0.38
CA ASP A 226 -11.63 19.16 -0.21
C ASP A 226 -10.85 19.25 -1.53
N GLU A 227 -9.65 18.66 -1.60
CA GLU A 227 -8.90 18.55 -2.85
C GLU A 227 -9.67 17.74 -3.90
N VAL A 228 -10.32 16.64 -3.49
CA VAL A 228 -11.17 15.82 -4.36
C VAL A 228 -12.36 16.62 -4.87
N ALA A 229 -13.07 17.34 -4.00
CA ALA A 229 -14.21 18.16 -4.39
C ALA A 229 -13.80 19.24 -5.41
N ALA A 230 -12.74 20.00 -5.10
CA ALA A 230 -12.23 21.02 -6.01
C ALA A 230 -11.68 20.42 -7.32
N GLY A 231 -11.09 19.22 -7.26
CA GLY A 231 -10.64 18.47 -8.42
C GLY A 231 -11.79 18.04 -9.33
N THR A 232 -12.89 17.56 -8.74
CA THR A 232 -14.11 17.18 -9.44
C THR A 232 -14.73 18.38 -10.14
N GLU A 233 -14.87 19.52 -9.46
CA GLU A 233 -15.37 20.76 -10.07
C GLU A 233 -14.53 21.19 -11.28
N ARG A 234 -13.19 21.16 -11.15
CA ARG A 234 -12.28 21.46 -12.27
C ARG A 234 -12.42 20.47 -13.42
N ALA A 235 -12.59 19.18 -13.14
CA ALA A 235 -12.75 18.15 -14.15
C ALA A 235 -14.06 18.32 -14.93
N VAL A 236 -15.16 18.61 -14.22
CA VAL A 236 -16.47 18.89 -14.82
C VAL A 236 -16.42 20.16 -15.67
N HIS A 237 -15.84 21.25 -15.16
CA HIS A 237 -15.72 22.50 -15.91
C HIS A 237 -14.93 22.32 -17.21
N ARG A 238 -13.84 21.53 -17.17
CA ARG A 238 -13.07 21.19 -18.37
C ARG A 238 -13.89 20.36 -19.36
N TYR A 239 -14.68 19.41 -18.88
CA TYR A 239 -15.56 18.61 -19.73
C TYR A 239 -16.62 19.48 -20.42
N GLU A 240 -17.27 20.39 -19.69
CA GLU A 240 -18.24 21.34 -20.23
C GLU A 240 -17.62 22.26 -21.30
N ALA A 241 -16.40 22.75 -21.06
CA ALA A 241 -15.67 23.56 -22.04
C ALA A 241 -15.34 22.76 -23.32
N GLU A 242 -14.97 21.49 -23.21
CA GLU A 242 -14.78 20.62 -24.38
C GLU A 242 -16.09 20.37 -25.13
N LEU A 243 -17.21 20.13 -24.43
CA LEU A 243 -18.52 19.99 -25.07
C LEU A 243 -18.91 21.24 -25.87
N ALA A 244 -18.71 22.43 -25.28
CA ALA A 244 -18.96 23.69 -25.97
C ALA A 244 -18.09 23.84 -27.22
N ARG A 245 -16.79 23.55 -27.10
CA ARG A 245 -15.84 23.57 -28.23
C ARG A 245 -16.27 22.64 -29.37
N PHE A 246 -16.69 21.41 -29.06
CA PHE A 246 -17.17 20.46 -30.07
C PHE A 246 -18.51 20.89 -30.69
N ALA A 247 -19.41 21.51 -29.91
CA ALA A 247 -20.65 22.07 -30.43
C ALA A 247 -20.38 23.20 -31.44
N GLU A 248 -19.44 24.11 -31.14
CA GLU A 248 -19.01 25.17 -32.06
C GLU A 248 -18.39 24.61 -33.33
N LEU A 249 -17.47 23.64 -33.21
CA LEU A 249 -16.85 22.98 -34.37
C LEU A 249 -17.89 22.28 -35.25
N ARG A 250 -18.88 21.61 -34.64
CA ARG A 250 -19.95 20.93 -35.38
C ARG A 250 -20.88 21.91 -36.08
N ALA A 251 -21.13 23.08 -35.48
CA ALA A 251 -21.85 24.17 -36.14
C ALA A 251 -21.09 24.71 -37.36
N ALA A 252 -19.76 24.80 -37.30
CA ALA A 252 -18.92 25.32 -38.38
C ALA A 252 -18.62 24.29 -39.49
N HIS A 253 -18.42 23.01 -39.15
CA HIS A 253 -17.90 21.98 -40.04
C HIS A 253 -18.86 20.80 -40.27
N GLY A 254 -20.08 20.89 -39.72
CA GLY A 254 -21.14 19.90 -39.92
C GLY A 254 -20.92 18.60 -39.16
N SER A 255 -21.70 17.58 -39.55
CA SER A 255 -21.83 16.32 -38.79
C SER A 255 -20.59 15.42 -38.79
N ALA A 256 -19.59 15.74 -39.61
CA ALA A 256 -18.31 15.04 -39.65
C ALA A 256 -17.46 15.26 -38.39
N VAL A 257 -17.71 16.34 -37.62
CA VAL A 257 -17.07 16.57 -36.33
C VAL A 257 -17.58 15.53 -35.32
N PRO A 258 -16.71 14.77 -34.64
CA PRO A 258 -17.13 13.77 -33.65
C PRO A 258 -18.00 14.36 -32.52
N ASP A 259 -18.78 13.49 -31.87
CA ASP A 259 -19.50 13.86 -30.66
C ASP A 259 -18.49 14.19 -29.53
N GLY A 260 -18.58 15.41 -29.01
CA GLY A 260 -17.72 15.88 -27.93
C GLY A 260 -17.86 15.04 -26.66
N ALA A 261 -19.04 14.49 -26.37
CA ALA A 261 -19.24 13.63 -25.20
C ALA A 261 -18.47 12.31 -25.35
N ALA A 262 -18.45 11.74 -26.55
CA ALA A 262 -17.71 10.51 -26.83
C ALA A 262 -16.18 10.71 -26.72
N LEU A 263 -15.67 11.91 -27.02
CA LEU A 263 -14.25 12.21 -26.92
C LEU A 263 -13.81 12.68 -25.53
N ALA A 264 -14.60 13.54 -24.87
CA ALA A 264 -14.23 14.13 -23.59
C ALA A 264 -14.66 13.29 -22.38
N GLY A 265 -15.69 12.45 -22.53
CA GLY A 265 -16.24 11.60 -21.46
C GLY A 265 -15.22 10.64 -20.83
N PRO A 266 -14.46 9.85 -21.61
CA PRO A 266 -13.45 8.94 -21.06
C PRO A 266 -12.38 9.65 -20.23
N GLU A 267 -11.97 10.87 -20.64
CA GLU A 267 -11.00 11.67 -19.92
C GLU A 267 -11.57 12.22 -18.61
N LEU A 268 -12.84 12.65 -18.59
CA LEU A 268 -13.53 13.01 -17.35
C LEU A 268 -13.58 11.82 -16.39
N ALA A 269 -14.06 10.65 -16.85
CA ALA A 269 -14.17 9.45 -16.03
C ALA A 269 -12.81 9.04 -15.44
N ARG A 270 -11.75 9.05 -16.26
CA ARG A 270 -10.37 8.79 -15.82
C ARG A 270 -9.93 9.75 -14.72
N ARG A 271 -10.13 11.06 -14.90
CA ARG A 271 -9.76 12.09 -13.91
C ARG A 271 -10.51 11.93 -12.60
N LEU A 272 -11.82 11.69 -12.65
CA LEU A 272 -12.63 11.44 -11.45
C LEU A 272 -12.15 10.18 -10.72
N GLY A 273 -11.89 9.10 -11.47
CA GLY A 273 -11.32 7.87 -10.91
C GLY A 273 -9.97 8.09 -10.23
N GLU A 274 -9.08 8.87 -10.83
CA GLU A 274 -7.77 9.23 -10.27
C GLU A 274 -7.90 10.03 -8.99
N LEU A 275 -8.72 11.09 -8.95
CA LEU A 275 -8.95 11.88 -7.73
C LEU A 275 -9.35 11.01 -6.54
N HIS A 276 -10.16 9.97 -6.77
CA HIS A 276 -10.63 9.10 -5.71
C HIS A 276 -9.66 7.99 -5.32
N THR A 277 -8.72 7.59 -6.19
CA THR A 277 -7.92 6.36 -6.01
C THR A 277 -6.41 6.54 -6.08
N GLU A 278 -5.93 7.69 -6.58
CA GLU A 278 -4.52 7.99 -6.72
C GLU A 278 -3.79 7.92 -5.38
N GLN A 279 -2.66 7.24 -5.42
CA GLN A 279 -1.77 7.06 -4.29
C GLN A 279 -1.03 8.36 -4.00
N ARG A 280 -1.17 8.87 -2.78
CA ARG A 280 -0.42 10.03 -2.27
C ARG A 280 0.80 9.56 -1.47
N PRO A 281 1.86 10.38 -1.40
CA PRO A 281 2.98 10.12 -0.50
C PRO A 281 2.52 9.83 0.92
N SER A 282 3.18 8.86 1.57
CA SER A 282 2.98 8.59 2.98
C SER A 282 3.42 9.81 3.79
N TRP A 283 2.73 10.09 4.89
CA TRP A 283 3.16 11.14 5.81
C TRP A 283 4.28 10.62 6.70
N ALA A 284 5.30 11.46 6.92
CA ALA A 284 6.34 11.23 7.91
C ALA A 284 6.39 12.42 8.87
N TRP A 285 6.55 12.13 10.17
CA TRP A 285 6.70 13.16 11.20
C TRP A 285 8.18 13.46 11.41
N PRO A 286 8.55 14.70 11.75
CA PRO A 286 9.91 14.97 12.16
C PRO A 286 10.26 14.13 13.39
N LEU A 287 11.42 13.48 13.36
CA LEU A 287 11.95 12.79 14.53
C LEU A 287 12.48 13.83 15.52
N ASP A 288 11.95 13.84 16.74
CA ASP A 288 12.47 14.68 17.82
C ASP A 288 13.93 14.31 18.12
N GLY A 289 14.82 15.31 18.10
CA GLY A 289 16.27 15.09 18.19
C GLY A 289 16.97 14.75 16.87
N GLY A 290 16.22 14.68 15.77
CA GLY A 290 16.75 14.59 14.41
C GLY A 290 17.65 13.38 14.17
N GLU A 291 18.68 13.56 13.32
CA GLU A 291 19.59 12.48 12.94
C GLU A 291 20.40 11.92 14.12
N ALA A 292 20.73 12.77 15.10
CA ALA A 292 21.47 12.32 16.29
C ALA A 292 20.67 11.30 17.08
N ARG A 293 19.35 11.55 17.27
CA ARG A 293 18.46 10.59 17.91
C ARG A 293 18.32 9.32 17.08
N TRP A 294 18.23 9.45 15.76
CA TRP A 294 18.17 8.29 14.87
C TRP A 294 19.42 7.40 14.99
N ARG A 295 20.62 7.99 14.97
CA ARG A 295 21.90 7.24 15.09
C ARG A 295 22.01 6.54 16.43
N CYS A 296 21.64 7.22 17.52
CA CYS A 296 21.59 6.62 18.85
C CYS A 296 20.68 5.37 18.88
N LEU A 297 19.49 5.44 18.27
CA LEU A 297 18.60 4.30 18.17
C LEU A 297 19.18 3.19 17.27
N ALA A 298 19.83 3.55 16.17
CA ALA A 298 20.50 2.59 15.30
C ALA A 298 21.61 1.84 16.06
N ASP A 299 22.46 2.55 16.80
CA ASP A 299 23.52 1.96 17.62
C ASP A 299 22.96 1.05 18.73
N GLU A 300 21.86 1.45 19.37
CA GLU A 300 21.18 0.65 20.40
C GLU A 300 20.55 -0.63 19.83
N THR A 301 20.03 -0.56 18.59
CA THR A 301 19.18 -1.62 18.02
C THR A 301 19.95 -2.58 17.12
N ALA A 302 20.86 -2.05 16.30
CA ALA A 302 21.70 -2.81 15.40
C ALA A 302 23.08 -3.15 16.01
N GLY A 303 23.48 -2.47 17.09
CA GLY A 303 24.89 -2.40 17.49
C GLY A 303 25.74 -1.65 16.46
N ARG A 304 27.07 -1.77 16.52
CA ARG A 304 27.99 -1.22 15.50
C ARG A 304 27.94 -1.94 14.12
N ARG A 305 26.83 -2.62 13.81
CA ARG A 305 26.64 -3.41 12.57
C ARG A 305 25.83 -2.68 11.51
N TRP A 306 25.42 -1.44 11.74
CA TRP A 306 24.78 -0.65 10.69
C TRP A 306 25.74 -0.56 9.48
N PRO A 307 25.31 -0.94 8.26
CA PRO A 307 26.14 -0.76 7.09
C PRO A 307 26.32 0.75 6.84
N GLU A 308 27.47 1.29 7.19
CA GLU A 308 27.88 2.61 6.72
C GLU A 308 28.23 2.49 5.24
N GLY A 309 27.24 2.73 4.37
CA GLY A 309 27.45 2.91 2.94
C GLY A 309 27.96 1.66 2.24
N SER A 310 27.09 0.68 2.03
CA SER A 310 27.35 -0.36 1.04
C SER A 310 27.08 0.22 -0.34
N SER A 311 28.10 0.86 -0.93
CA SER A 311 28.06 1.23 -2.35
C SER A 311 27.87 -0.06 -3.16
N PRO A 312 26.82 -0.20 -3.98
CA PRO A 312 26.69 -1.37 -4.84
C PRO A 312 27.83 -1.35 -5.87
N ALA A 313 28.49 -2.50 -6.04
CA ALA A 313 29.50 -2.76 -7.07
C ALA A 313 28.87 -2.97 -8.44
#